data_AF-A0A932PFD3-F1
#
_entry.id   AF-A0A932PFD3-F1
#
_cell.length_a   1.000
_cell.length_b   1.000
_cell.length_c   1.000
_cell.angle_alpha   90.00
_cell.angle_beta   90.00
_cell.angle_gamma   90.00
#
_symmetry.space_group_name_H-M   'P 1'
#
loop_
_entity.id
_entity.type
_entity.pdbx_description
1 polymer ?
#
loop_
_entity_poly.entity_id
_entity_poly.type
_entity_poly.pdbx_seq_one_letter_code
_entity_poly.pdbx_strand_id
1 'polypeptide(L)'
;MPLTSSGFKITRRRFSFWLGLGIFSVGEKLQARGFDELAATIMRGAEPAASSSTRPEHWRLADNQTWRWYERETLIDGQWTVTGITTPINKATGQPYTGRIGYLDESLVPEQWRQGAQPDDKEVAEDSGQAGPPRPDPVRRARHGRPPSKWLRSLHAEEIRIWLKTIDVPEAGVSGMTYWTHLTRDHSFDPEKIAGLTEDEQAKLHAAAHHGY
;
A
#
# COMPACT_ATOMS: atom_id res chain seq x y z
N MET A 1 -11.11 -31.29 -57.86
CA MET A 1 -9.97 -30.76 -57.09
C MET A 1 -10.04 -29.25 -57.05
N PRO A 2 -10.15 -28.63 -55.87
CA PRO A 2 -9.77 -27.23 -55.68
C PRO A 2 -8.67 -27.07 -54.62
N LEU A 3 -7.64 -26.31 -54.97
CA LEU A 3 -6.58 -25.81 -54.10
C LEU A 3 -7.12 -24.63 -53.26
N THR A 4 -7.05 -24.72 -51.94
CA THR A 4 -7.30 -23.58 -51.04
C THR A 4 -5.98 -22.93 -50.64
N SER A 5 -5.76 -21.72 -51.14
CA SER A 5 -4.69 -20.81 -50.77
C SER A 5 -4.92 -20.27 -49.35
N SER A 6 -4.03 -20.60 -48.41
CA SER A 6 -4.02 -20.08 -47.04
C SER A 6 -3.42 -18.66 -47.01
N GLY A 7 -4.26 -17.64 -47.04
CA GLY A 7 -3.86 -16.26 -46.77
C GLY A 7 -3.62 -16.02 -45.28
N PHE A 8 -2.37 -15.78 -44.89
CA PHE A 8 -2.01 -15.28 -43.56
C PHE A 8 -2.64 -13.89 -43.34
N LYS A 9 -3.60 -13.79 -42.41
CA LYS A 9 -4.13 -12.49 -41.95
C LYS A 9 -3.27 -11.97 -40.79
N ILE A 10 -2.37 -11.03 -41.09
CA ILE A 10 -1.66 -10.25 -40.07
C ILE A 10 -2.62 -9.16 -39.55
N THR A 11 -3.01 -9.27 -38.29
CA THR A 11 -3.91 -8.31 -37.61
C THR A 11 -3.15 -7.10 -37.07
N ARG A 12 -3.77 -5.91 -37.18
CA ARG A 12 -3.26 -4.56 -36.80
C ARG A 12 -2.64 -4.43 -35.39
N ARG A 13 -2.89 -5.37 -34.46
CA ARG A 13 -2.32 -5.37 -33.10
C ARG A 13 -0.86 -5.84 -33.02
N ARG A 14 -0.28 -6.39 -34.08
CA ARG A 14 1.15 -6.82 -34.11
C ARG A 14 2.12 -5.81 -34.72
N PHE A 15 1.63 -4.70 -35.28
CA PHE A 15 2.49 -3.65 -35.85
C PHE A 15 2.93 -2.61 -34.81
N SER A 16 2.10 -2.34 -33.78
CA SER A 16 2.45 -1.41 -32.70
C SER A 16 3.48 -1.96 -31.71
N PHE A 17 3.65 -3.28 -31.66
CA PHE A 17 4.65 -3.92 -30.80
C PHE A 17 6.09 -3.71 -31.33
N TRP A 18 6.28 -3.50 -32.65
CA TRP A 18 7.60 -3.31 -33.25
C TRP A 18 8.01 -1.85 -33.49
N LEU A 19 7.09 -0.88 -33.37
CA LEU A 19 7.45 0.54 -33.41
C LEU A 19 8.03 1.05 -32.07
N GLY A 20 7.81 0.33 -30.96
CA GLY A 20 8.33 0.67 -29.63
C GLY A 20 9.76 0.21 -29.36
N LEU A 21 10.33 -0.68 -30.20
CA LEU A 21 11.68 -1.23 -30.01
C LEU A 21 12.76 -0.44 -30.79
N GLY A 22 12.41 0.67 -31.46
CA GLY A 22 13.26 1.35 -32.45
C GLY A 22 13.71 2.77 -32.11
N ILE A 23 13.57 3.25 -30.86
CA ILE A 23 14.06 4.60 -30.44
C ILE A 23 14.94 4.48 -29.19
N PHE A 24 15.85 3.50 -29.15
CA PHE A 24 16.81 3.36 -28.04
C PHE A 24 18.27 3.25 -28.48
N SER A 25 18.64 3.84 -29.63
CA SER A 25 20.03 3.83 -30.09
C SER A 25 20.47 5.11 -30.83
N VAL A 26 20.08 6.29 -30.35
CA VAL A 26 20.68 7.58 -30.79
C VAL A 26 20.97 8.56 -29.62
N GLY A 27 20.82 8.12 -28.36
CA GLY A 27 20.97 9.01 -27.19
C GLY A 27 22.35 9.05 -26.52
N GLU A 28 23.35 8.32 -27.02
CA GLU A 28 24.57 8.01 -26.24
C GLU A 28 25.79 8.91 -26.51
N LYS A 29 25.65 10.09 -27.16
CA LYS A 29 26.81 10.93 -27.52
C LYS A 29 26.75 12.43 -27.19
N LEU A 30 25.90 12.89 -26.26
CA LEU A 30 25.82 14.33 -25.93
C LEU A 30 25.84 14.72 -24.44
N GLN A 31 26.28 13.87 -23.51
CA GLN A 31 26.19 14.20 -22.07
C GLN A 31 27.50 14.10 -21.27
N ALA A 32 28.62 14.59 -21.80
CA ALA A 32 29.87 14.68 -21.04
C ALA A 32 30.33 16.12 -20.71
N ARG A 33 29.55 17.16 -21.03
CA ARG A 33 29.93 18.56 -20.74
C ARG A 33 29.00 19.34 -19.81
N GLY A 34 27.84 18.80 -19.45
CA GLY A 34 26.87 19.50 -18.58
C GLY A 34 27.03 19.26 -17.08
N PHE A 35 27.76 18.22 -16.67
CA PHE A 35 27.83 17.84 -15.25
C PHE A 35 28.84 18.65 -14.44
N ASP A 36 29.96 19.08 -15.05
CA ASP A 36 30.98 19.86 -14.32
C ASP A 36 30.50 21.29 -13.97
N GLU A 37 29.66 21.89 -14.82
CA GLU A 37 29.10 23.22 -14.56
C GLU A 37 28.01 23.18 -13.46
N LEU A 38 27.28 22.06 -13.36
CA LEU A 38 26.33 21.79 -12.29
C LEU A 38 27.04 21.57 -10.95
N ALA A 39 28.11 20.78 -10.95
CA ALA A 39 28.93 20.53 -9.75
C ALA A 39 29.59 21.82 -9.23
N ALA A 40 30.10 22.66 -10.14
CA ALA A 40 30.69 23.96 -9.78
C ALA A 40 29.66 24.94 -9.19
N THR A 41 28.40 24.86 -9.65
CA THR A 41 27.30 25.70 -9.13
C THR A 41 26.84 25.22 -7.75
N ILE A 42 26.83 23.91 -7.49
CA ILE A 42 26.49 23.33 -6.18
C ILE A 42 27.55 23.66 -5.14
N MET A 43 28.84 23.58 -5.48
CA MET A 43 29.92 23.85 -4.52
C MET A 43 30.07 25.34 -4.17
N ARG A 44 29.63 26.27 -5.02
CA ARG A 44 29.63 27.72 -4.71
C ARG A 44 28.48 28.15 -3.80
N GLY A 45 27.49 27.28 -3.56
CA GLY A 45 26.35 27.52 -2.67
C GLY A 45 26.48 26.94 -1.26
N ALA A 46 27.59 26.28 -0.94
CA ALA A 46 27.80 25.59 0.33
C ALA A 46 28.92 26.23 1.15
N GLU A 47 28.64 27.40 1.74
CA GLU A 47 29.23 27.74 3.05
C GLU A 47 28.14 27.67 4.13
N PRO A 48 28.45 27.16 5.33
CA PRO A 48 27.44 26.64 6.25
C PRO A 48 27.03 27.71 7.27
N ALA A 49 25.77 28.13 7.20
CA ALA A 49 25.11 28.82 8.30
C ALA A 49 23.81 28.09 8.65
N ALA A 50 23.95 27.25 9.68
CA ALA A 50 22.92 26.66 10.53
C ALA A 50 21.53 27.30 10.38
N SER A 51 20.70 26.69 9.54
CA SER A 51 19.26 26.74 9.68
C SER A 51 18.83 25.30 9.87
N SER A 52 18.26 25.03 11.04
CA SER A 52 17.50 23.83 11.34
C SER A 52 16.47 23.61 10.24
N SER A 53 16.85 22.86 9.21
CA SER A 53 15.91 22.33 8.23
C SER A 53 15.12 21.28 8.98
N THR A 54 14.11 21.73 9.71
CA THR A 54 13.10 20.87 10.31
C THR A 54 12.50 20.12 9.15
N ARG A 55 12.98 18.89 8.92
CA ARG A 55 12.42 18.01 7.91
C ARG A 55 10.92 17.95 8.17
N PRO A 56 10.08 17.94 7.15
CA PRO A 56 8.64 17.88 7.39
C PRO A 56 8.36 16.61 8.20
N GLU A 57 7.81 16.83 9.38
CA GLU A 57 7.40 15.79 10.32
C GLU A 57 5.89 15.64 10.23
N HIS A 58 5.44 14.40 10.17
CA HIS A 58 4.04 14.02 10.13
C HIS A 58 3.77 13.04 11.27
N TRP A 59 2.62 13.19 11.93
CA TRP A 59 2.21 12.29 13.00
C TRP A 59 0.97 11.54 12.56
N ARG A 60 0.97 10.23 12.76
CA ARG A 60 -0.12 9.33 12.36
C ARG A 60 -0.62 8.54 13.56
N LEU A 61 -1.93 8.57 13.81
CA LEU A 61 -2.54 7.66 14.76
C LEU A 61 -2.51 6.23 14.18
N ALA A 62 -1.96 5.31 14.96
CA ALA A 62 -1.92 3.89 14.66
C ALA A 62 -2.52 3.11 15.83
N ASP A 63 -3.19 2.00 15.53
CA ASP A 63 -3.76 1.17 16.57
C ASP A 63 -3.83 -0.29 16.13
N ASN A 64 -4.00 -1.16 17.12
CA ASN A 64 -4.42 -2.53 16.94
C ASN A 64 -5.62 -2.84 17.84
N GLN A 65 -5.98 -4.12 17.98
CA GLN A 65 -7.12 -4.54 18.81
C GLN A 65 -6.98 -4.14 20.29
N THR A 66 -5.75 -4.02 20.81
CA THR A 66 -5.48 -3.84 22.25
C THR A 66 -4.86 -2.50 22.60
N TRP A 67 -4.10 -1.90 21.69
CA TRP A 67 -3.24 -0.73 21.93
C TRP A 67 -3.43 0.32 20.85
N ARG A 68 -3.31 1.59 21.22
CA ARG A 68 -3.19 2.74 20.30
C ARG A 68 -1.88 3.47 20.55
N TRP A 69 -1.24 4.01 19.52
CA TRP A 69 -0.02 4.81 19.61
C TRP A 69 0.02 5.83 18.46
N TYR A 70 0.94 6.79 18.52
CA TYR A 70 1.23 7.69 17.42
C TYR A 70 2.56 7.34 16.80
N GLU A 71 2.61 7.35 15.47
CA GLU A 71 3.82 7.16 14.69
C GLU A 71 4.28 8.52 14.16
N ARG A 72 5.54 8.85 14.41
CA ARG A 72 6.21 10.00 13.81
C ARG A 72 6.85 9.54 12.51
N GLU A 73 6.45 10.16 11.42
CA GLU A 73 7.01 9.98 10.09
C GLU A 73 7.85 11.21 9.71
N THR A 74 8.99 10.98 9.07
CA THR A 74 9.83 12.04 8.53
C THR A 74 10.04 11.77 7.05
N LEU A 75 10.00 12.81 6.23
CA LEU A 75 10.30 12.69 4.81
C LEU A 75 11.82 12.53 4.63
N ILE A 76 12.24 11.36 4.16
CA ILE A 76 13.63 11.01 3.85
C ILE A 76 13.65 10.55 2.38
N ASP A 77 14.46 11.20 1.56
CA ASP A 77 14.59 10.89 0.12
C ASP A 77 13.26 10.85 -0.65
N GLY A 78 12.33 11.74 -0.28
CA GLY A 78 11.00 11.83 -0.89
C GLY A 78 10.02 10.73 -0.43
N GLN A 79 10.40 9.90 0.54
CA GLN A 79 9.56 8.86 1.13
C GLN A 79 9.30 9.12 2.61
N TRP A 80 8.05 8.92 3.04
CA TRP A 80 7.70 9.00 4.46
C TRP A 80 8.19 7.75 5.18
N THR A 81 9.11 7.94 6.13
CA THR A 81 9.69 6.85 6.94
C THR A 81 9.30 7.05 8.39
N VAL A 82 8.87 5.99 9.08
CA VAL A 82 8.58 6.03 10.52
C VAL A 82 9.89 6.20 11.28
N THR A 83 10.05 7.32 11.98
CA THR A 83 11.24 7.69 12.76
C THR A 83 11.02 7.60 14.27
N GLY A 84 9.80 7.30 14.72
CA GLY A 84 9.53 6.98 16.12
C GLY A 84 8.07 6.67 16.39
N ILE A 85 7.82 6.10 17.57
CA ILE A 85 6.49 5.68 18.01
C ILE A 85 6.28 6.10 19.46
N THR A 86 5.10 6.61 19.82
CA THR A 86 4.79 6.94 21.21
C THR A 86 4.53 5.70 22.05
N THR A 87 4.54 5.86 23.37
CA THR A 87 4.19 4.78 24.28
C THR A 87 2.78 4.27 23.95
N PRO A 88 2.61 2.97 23.63
CA PRO A 88 1.30 2.44 23.34
C PRO A 88 0.39 2.54 24.56
N ILE A 89 -0.83 2.98 24.34
CA ILE A 89 -1.86 3.12 25.37
C ILE A 89 -2.89 2.02 25.15
N ASN A 90 -3.19 1.25 26.20
CA ASN A 90 -4.20 0.21 26.13
C ASN A 90 -5.58 0.83 25.86
N LYS A 91 -6.30 0.33 24.86
CA LYS A 91 -7.61 0.87 24.45
C LYS A 91 -8.70 0.61 25.50
N ALA A 92 -8.60 -0.50 26.24
CA ALA A 92 -9.59 -0.88 27.25
C ALA A 92 -9.34 -0.21 28.60
N THR A 93 -8.08 -0.12 29.03
CA THR A 93 -7.72 0.37 30.38
C THR A 93 -7.17 1.78 30.40
N GLY A 94 -6.81 2.34 29.24
CA GLY A 94 -6.11 3.63 29.15
C GLY A 94 -4.68 3.61 29.70
N GLN A 95 -4.18 2.45 30.13
CA GLN A 95 -2.86 2.34 30.76
C GLN A 95 -1.74 2.33 29.70
N PRO A 96 -0.64 3.04 29.93
CA PRO A 96 0.53 2.99 29.05
C PRO A 96 1.20 1.61 29.14
N TYR A 97 1.76 1.17 28.03
CA TYR A 97 2.55 -0.05 27.96
C TYR A 97 3.86 0.10 28.74
N THR A 98 4.12 -0.82 29.67
CA THR A 98 5.29 -0.77 30.56
C THR A 98 6.42 -1.73 30.17
N GLY A 99 6.26 -2.51 29.10
CA GLY A 99 7.15 -3.64 28.81
C GLY A 99 8.46 -3.31 28.09
N ARG A 100 8.52 -2.21 27.32
CA ARG A 100 9.74 -1.77 26.62
C ARG A 100 10.01 -0.29 26.84
N ILE A 101 11.28 0.09 26.81
CA ILE A 101 11.76 1.48 26.84
C ILE A 101 12.15 1.93 25.43
N GLY A 102 12.19 3.24 25.18
CA GLY A 102 12.56 3.81 23.87
C GLY A 102 11.39 4.33 23.04
N TYR A 103 10.19 4.41 23.63
CA TYR A 103 9.06 5.11 23.05
C TYR A 103 9.23 6.63 23.16
N LEU A 104 8.64 7.34 22.19
CA LEU A 104 8.51 8.79 22.25
C LEU A 104 7.48 9.19 23.30
N ASP A 105 7.72 10.33 23.93
CA ASP A 105 6.76 10.93 24.85
C ASP A 105 5.52 11.42 24.07
N GLU A 106 4.33 11.17 24.62
CA GLU A 106 3.06 11.61 24.02
C GLU A 106 2.93 13.14 23.96
N SER A 107 3.62 13.87 24.85
CA SER A 107 3.69 15.33 24.82
C SER A 107 4.33 15.89 23.54
N LEU A 108 5.13 15.09 22.83
CA LEU A 108 5.69 15.46 21.52
C LEU A 108 4.65 15.44 20.40
N VAL A 109 3.51 14.77 20.62
CA VAL A 109 2.40 14.74 19.66
C VAL A 109 1.71 16.10 19.70
N PRO A 110 1.58 16.82 18.57
CA PRO A 110 0.89 18.09 18.53
C PRO A 110 -0.58 17.94 19.00
N GLU A 111 -1.09 18.95 19.72
CA GLU A 111 -2.42 18.94 20.34
C GLU A 111 -3.54 18.55 19.36
N GLN A 112 -3.41 19.01 18.10
CA GLN A 112 -4.34 18.72 17.01
C GLN A 112 -4.51 17.22 16.68
N TRP A 113 -3.57 16.37 17.10
CA TRP A 113 -3.63 14.92 16.93
C TRP A 113 -4.00 14.18 18.23
N ARG A 114 -3.79 14.80 19.40
CA ARG A 114 -4.11 14.24 20.73
C ARG A 114 -5.60 14.31 21.03
N GLN A 115 -6.21 15.44 20.69
CA GLN A 115 -7.64 15.57 20.68
C GLN A 115 -8.10 14.77 19.47
N GLY A 116 -8.85 13.71 19.69
CA GLY A 116 -9.48 12.93 18.63
C GLY A 116 -10.51 13.76 17.86
N ALA A 117 -10.11 14.89 17.27
CA ALA A 117 -10.56 15.29 15.97
C ALA A 117 -10.24 14.09 15.07
N GLN A 118 -11.13 13.11 15.11
CA GLN A 118 -11.73 12.57 13.91
C GLN A 118 -11.90 13.80 13.02
N PRO A 119 -11.01 14.07 12.04
CA PRO A 119 -11.55 14.73 10.87
C PRO A 119 -12.77 13.87 10.57
N ASP A 120 -13.93 14.53 10.48
CA ASP A 120 -15.17 13.92 10.06
C ASP A 120 -14.84 12.78 9.10
N ASP A 121 -15.60 11.72 9.18
CA ASP A 121 -15.88 10.89 8.03
C ASP A 121 -16.39 11.81 6.89
N LYS A 122 -15.53 12.65 6.32
CA LYS A 122 -15.38 12.79 4.89
C LYS A 122 -15.15 11.35 4.51
N GLU A 123 -16.25 10.65 4.27
CA GLU A 123 -16.57 10.16 2.94
C GLU A 123 -15.42 10.55 2.02
N VAL A 124 -14.32 9.80 2.12
CA VAL A 124 -13.36 9.71 1.05
C VAL A 124 -14.23 9.04 0.04
N ALA A 125 -14.81 9.89 -0.83
CA ALA A 125 -15.89 9.56 -1.74
C ALA A 125 -15.71 8.11 -2.10
N GLU A 126 -16.58 7.23 -1.57
CA GLU A 126 -16.67 5.89 -2.09
C GLU A 126 -16.88 6.17 -3.57
N ASP A 127 -15.86 5.88 -4.37
CA ASP A 127 -15.96 5.92 -5.81
C ASP A 127 -17.02 4.87 -6.13
N SER A 128 -18.25 5.34 -6.07
CA SER A 128 -19.48 4.67 -6.41
C SER A 128 -19.61 4.66 -7.93
N GLY A 129 -18.53 5.04 -8.63
CA GLY A 129 -18.33 4.89 -10.06
C GLY A 129 -17.91 3.47 -10.41
N GLN A 130 -18.86 2.76 -11.02
CA GLN A 130 -18.68 1.65 -11.94
C GLN A 130 -18.47 0.24 -11.34
N ALA A 131 -19.44 -0.61 -11.64
CA ALA A 131 -19.39 -2.06 -11.54
C ALA A 131 -18.12 -2.63 -12.21
N GLY A 132 -17.13 -2.97 -11.37
CA GLY A 132 -15.91 -3.67 -11.74
C GLY A 132 -15.11 -4.05 -10.48
N PRO A 133 -14.25 -5.08 -10.52
CA PRO A 133 -13.41 -5.42 -9.38
C PRO A 133 -12.45 -4.27 -9.04
N PRO A 134 -12.34 -3.87 -7.75
CA PRO A 134 -11.47 -2.80 -7.30
C PRO A 134 -9.99 -3.14 -7.54
N ARG A 135 -9.19 -2.10 -7.74
CA ARG A 135 -7.72 -2.19 -7.79
C ARG A 135 -7.15 -2.11 -6.36
N PRO A 136 -5.92 -2.61 -6.12
CA PRO A 136 -5.29 -2.45 -4.83
C PRO A 136 -5.16 -0.97 -4.47
N ASP A 137 -5.58 -0.60 -3.27
CA ASP A 137 -5.46 0.75 -2.74
C ASP A 137 -4.11 0.90 -2.00
N PRO A 138 -3.20 1.79 -2.46
CA PRO A 138 -1.91 1.99 -1.81
C PRO A 138 -2.05 2.43 -0.34
N VAL A 139 -3.13 3.12 0.01
CA VAL A 139 -3.41 3.54 1.39
C VAL A 139 -3.77 2.34 2.27
N ARG A 140 -4.48 1.33 1.72
CA ARG A 140 -4.80 0.08 2.42
C ARG A 140 -3.56 -0.79 2.58
N ARG A 141 -2.74 -0.92 1.53
CA ARG A 141 -1.48 -1.68 1.57
C ARG A 141 -0.51 -1.15 2.64
N ALA A 142 -0.50 0.17 2.87
CA ALA A 142 0.37 0.81 3.85
C ALA A 142 -0.10 0.69 5.31
N ARG A 143 -1.29 0.14 5.58
CA ARG A 143 -1.88 0.05 6.92
C ARG A 143 -2.20 -1.41 7.26
N HIS A 144 -1.29 -2.06 7.99
CA HIS A 144 -1.55 -3.38 8.57
C HIS A 144 -2.77 -3.35 9.49
N GLY A 145 -3.67 -4.33 9.33
CA GLY A 145 -4.86 -4.50 10.18
C GLY A 145 -6.11 -3.70 9.77
N ARG A 146 -6.05 -2.88 8.70
CA ARG A 146 -7.28 -2.30 8.15
C ARG A 146 -8.07 -3.41 7.44
N PRO A 147 -9.40 -3.51 7.64
CA PRO A 147 -10.18 -4.51 6.94
C PRO A 147 -10.11 -4.27 5.42
N PRO A 148 -10.13 -5.35 4.62
CA PRO A 148 -10.24 -5.26 3.16
C PRO A 148 -11.46 -4.46 2.73
N SER A 149 -11.51 -4.07 1.44
CA SER A 149 -12.62 -3.28 0.92
C SER A 149 -13.99 -3.90 1.25
N LYS A 150 -14.99 -3.04 1.43
CA LYS A 150 -16.38 -3.49 1.64
C LYS A 150 -16.86 -4.37 0.49
N TRP A 151 -16.42 -4.06 -0.74
CA TRP A 151 -16.69 -4.88 -1.92
C TRP A 151 -16.15 -6.30 -1.75
N LEU A 152 -14.87 -6.46 -1.41
CA LEU A 152 -14.27 -7.79 -1.28
C LEU A 152 -14.96 -8.61 -0.19
N ARG A 153 -15.33 -7.98 0.93
CA ARG A 153 -16.07 -8.62 2.03
C ARG A 153 -17.54 -8.90 1.70
N SER A 154 -18.08 -8.30 0.65
CA SER A 154 -19.48 -8.50 0.23
C SER A 154 -19.67 -9.77 -0.60
N LEU A 155 -18.61 -10.25 -1.27
CA LEU A 155 -18.65 -11.38 -2.19
C LEU A 155 -18.89 -12.73 -1.49
N HIS A 156 -19.56 -13.63 -2.20
CA HIS A 156 -19.69 -15.05 -1.83
C HIS A 156 -18.56 -15.90 -2.41
N ALA A 157 -18.37 -17.11 -1.88
CA ALA A 157 -17.26 -18.00 -2.23
C ALA A 157 -17.09 -18.24 -3.73
N GLU A 158 -18.19 -18.37 -4.48
CA GLU A 158 -18.12 -18.57 -5.93
C GLU A 158 -17.64 -17.31 -6.68
N GLU A 159 -18.08 -16.13 -6.25
CA GLU A 159 -17.66 -14.85 -6.80
C GLU A 159 -16.19 -14.58 -6.48
N ILE A 160 -15.78 -14.88 -5.23
CA ILE A 160 -14.40 -14.82 -4.79
C ILE A 160 -13.53 -15.74 -5.65
N ARG A 161 -13.93 -16.99 -5.87
CA ARG A 161 -13.20 -17.96 -6.69
C ARG A 161 -12.99 -17.48 -8.12
N ILE A 162 -14.02 -16.93 -8.75
CA ILE A 162 -13.92 -16.38 -10.10
C ILE A 162 -12.95 -15.19 -10.09
N TRP A 163 -13.08 -14.29 -9.14
CA TRP A 163 -12.25 -13.11 -9.04
C TRP A 163 -10.79 -13.40 -8.73
N LEU A 164 -10.49 -14.33 -7.82
CA LEU A 164 -9.13 -14.73 -7.45
C LEU A 164 -8.30 -15.23 -8.64
N LYS A 165 -8.94 -15.74 -9.70
CA LYS A 165 -8.28 -16.14 -10.95
C LYS A 165 -7.83 -14.96 -11.81
N THR A 166 -8.36 -13.77 -11.57
CA THR A 166 -8.10 -12.55 -12.35
C THR A 166 -6.97 -11.70 -11.79
N ILE A 167 -6.53 -11.96 -10.56
CA ILE A 167 -5.52 -11.18 -9.86
C ILE A 167 -4.23 -11.98 -9.66
N ASP A 168 -3.13 -11.26 -9.59
CA ASP A 168 -1.84 -11.76 -9.15
C ASP A 168 -1.44 -11.01 -7.89
N VAL A 169 -1.27 -11.73 -6.79
CA VAL A 169 -0.98 -11.17 -5.46
C VAL A 169 0.20 -11.92 -4.85
N PRO A 170 1.15 -11.20 -4.22
CA PRO A 170 2.27 -11.86 -3.57
C PRO A 170 1.77 -12.71 -2.41
N GLU A 171 2.37 -13.89 -2.24
CA GLU A 171 2.00 -14.81 -1.17
C GLU A 171 2.16 -14.15 0.21
N ALA A 172 1.18 -14.35 1.08
CA ALA A 172 1.20 -13.87 2.45
C ALA A 172 0.87 -15.05 3.37
N GLY A 173 1.90 -15.56 4.05
CA GLY A 173 1.76 -16.67 4.99
C GLY A 173 1.09 -16.26 6.30
N VAL A 174 0.61 -17.25 7.04
CA VAL A 174 0.12 -17.12 8.42
C VAL A 174 0.96 -18.00 9.35
N SER A 175 1.24 -17.52 10.57
CA SER A 175 1.99 -18.28 11.58
C SER A 175 1.11 -18.53 12.80
N GLY A 176 0.99 -19.79 13.22
CA GLY A 176 0.28 -20.18 14.44
C GLY A 176 -1.25 -20.21 14.34
N MET A 177 -1.84 -20.06 13.15
CA MET A 177 -3.28 -20.23 12.89
C MET A 177 -3.55 -20.54 11.41
N THR A 178 -4.78 -20.91 11.08
CA THR A 178 -5.20 -21.15 9.68
C THR A 178 -5.58 -19.85 8.98
N TYR A 179 -5.54 -19.85 7.64
CA TYR A 179 -6.03 -18.72 6.83
C TYR A 179 -7.49 -18.38 7.15
N TRP A 180 -8.34 -19.40 7.33
CA TRP A 180 -9.72 -19.23 7.78
C TRP A 180 -9.85 -18.39 9.05
N THR A 181 -9.11 -18.76 10.10
CA THR A 181 -9.14 -18.04 11.38
C THR A 181 -8.68 -16.60 11.21
N HIS A 182 -7.63 -16.36 10.42
CA HIS A 182 -7.13 -15.02 10.16
C HIS A 182 -8.14 -14.18 9.35
N LEU A 183 -8.71 -14.73 8.29
CA LEU A 183 -9.70 -14.06 7.44
C LEU A 183 -10.94 -13.63 8.22
N THR A 184 -11.46 -14.50 9.08
CA THR A 184 -12.68 -14.22 9.85
C THR A 184 -12.42 -13.30 11.04
N ARG A 185 -11.33 -13.52 11.79
CA ARG A 185 -11.00 -12.73 12.99
C ARG A 185 -10.44 -11.35 12.66
N ASP A 186 -9.47 -11.27 11.76
CA ASP A 186 -8.65 -10.06 11.57
C ASP A 186 -9.07 -9.27 10.32
N HIS A 187 -9.61 -9.96 9.31
CA HIS A 187 -10.12 -9.31 8.09
C HIS A 187 -11.64 -9.18 8.05
N SER A 188 -12.33 -9.67 9.09
CA SER A 188 -13.79 -9.58 9.24
C SER A 188 -14.57 -10.09 8.03
N PHE A 189 -14.09 -11.17 7.40
CA PHE A 189 -14.89 -11.91 6.43
C PHE A 189 -16.00 -12.69 7.13
N ASP A 190 -17.18 -12.69 6.53
CA ASP A 190 -18.31 -13.50 6.97
C ASP A 190 -18.00 -14.99 6.73
N PRO A 191 -17.94 -15.83 7.77
CA PRO A 191 -17.66 -17.26 7.64
C PRO A 191 -18.62 -17.97 6.66
N GLU A 192 -19.88 -17.56 6.60
CA GLU A 192 -20.87 -18.19 5.72
C GLU A 192 -20.59 -17.87 4.25
N LYS A 193 -20.10 -16.66 3.97
CA LYS A 193 -19.79 -16.22 2.61
C LYS A 193 -18.54 -16.84 2.04
N ILE A 194 -17.54 -17.13 2.87
CA ILE A 194 -16.27 -17.74 2.44
C ILE A 194 -16.26 -19.27 2.62
N ALA A 195 -17.35 -19.85 3.13
CA ALA A 195 -17.50 -21.29 3.27
C ALA A 195 -17.34 -22.00 1.92
N GLY A 196 -16.57 -23.09 1.90
CA GLY A 196 -16.31 -23.88 0.69
C GLY A 196 -15.17 -23.36 -0.20
N LEU A 197 -14.46 -22.31 0.21
CA LEU A 197 -13.15 -21.99 -0.37
C LEU A 197 -12.12 -23.03 0.06
N THR A 198 -11.32 -23.49 -0.90
CA THR A 198 -10.14 -24.35 -0.65
C THR A 198 -9.06 -23.60 0.12
N GLU A 199 -8.11 -24.32 0.71
CA GLU A 199 -7.01 -23.69 1.47
C GLU A 199 -6.18 -22.73 0.60
N ASP A 200 -5.88 -23.09 -0.65
CA ASP A 200 -5.19 -22.22 -1.60
C ASP A 200 -5.98 -20.95 -1.94
N GLU A 201 -7.31 -21.06 -2.08
CA GLU A 201 -8.19 -19.92 -2.29
C GLU A 201 -8.24 -19.00 -1.07
N GLN A 202 -8.26 -19.57 0.14
CA GLN A 202 -8.18 -18.82 1.39
C GLN A 202 -6.83 -18.11 1.53
N ALA A 203 -5.72 -18.79 1.19
CA ALA A 203 -4.39 -18.20 1.20
C ALA A 203 -4.29 -17.01 0.24
N LYS A 204 -4.84 -17.16 -0.98
CA LYS A 204 -4.85 -16.08 -1.98
C LYS A 204 -5.79 -14.94 -1.60
N LEU A 205 -6.94 -15.22 -0.98
CA LEU A 205 -7.84 -14.20 -0.44
C LEU A 205 -7.17 -13.41 0.70
N HIS A 206 -6.47 -14.10 1.58
CA HIS A 206 -5.68 -13.49 2.66
C HIS A 206 -4.59 -12.58 2.10
N ALA A 207 -3.84 -13.05 1.10
CA ALA A 207 -2.86 -12.25 0.39
C ALA A 207 -3.48 -11.00 -0.25
N ALA A 208 -4.64 -11.13 -0.90
CA ALA A 208 -5.33 -10.00 -1.52
C ALA A 208 -5.79 -8.96 -0.47
N ALA A 209 -6.29 -9.41 0.69
CA ALA A 209 -6.65 -8.52 1.79
C ALA A 209 -5.44 -7.71 2.27
N HIS A 210 -4.28 -8.36 2.44
CA HIS A 210 -3.03 -7.66 2.80
C HIS A 210 -2.45 -6.81 1.69
N HIS A 211 -2.70 -7.17 0.43
CA HIS A 211 -2.26 -6.39 -0.72
C HIS A 211 -3.04 -5.08 -0.90
N GLY A 212 -4.14 -4.90 -0.17
CA GLY A 212 -4.91 -3.66 -0.11
C GLY A 212 -6.16 -3.64 -1.00
N TYR A 213 -6.70 -4.82 -1.33
CA TYR A 213 -7.99 -4.95 -2.02
C TYR A 213 -9.19 -4.76 -1.10
#